data_AF-A0AA42VP10-F1
#
_entry.id   AF-A0AA42VP10-F1
#
_cell.length_a   1.000
_cell.length_b   1.000
_cell.length_c   1.000
_cell.angle_alpha   90.00
_cell.angle_beta   90.00
_cell.angle_gamma   90.00
#
_symmetry.space_group_name_H-M   'P 1'
#
loop_
_entity.id
_entity.type
_entity.pdbx_description
1 polymer ?
#
loop_
_entity_poly.entity_id
_entity_poly.type
_entity_poly.pdbx_seq_one_letter_code
_entity_poly.pdbx_strand_id
1 'polypeptide(L)'
;SALAEASGGVVQSDPAALAMRVRAAYPASPWDWRTTQPDHVLQEDIVLTESLQMRSAPLYDAVVVTGELAGKGVTCKVRKSGEEGRLFAQQVSSPLITVPAAGAERGRNILCDRGEQAAVDLTVPLFAKPLKAGEVGLLLPLDLVEVVGADGTWHGQCESLRIEVSADDRAVVIEQTATLERHYTDAD
;
A
#
# COMPACT_ATOMS: atom_id res chain seq x y z
N SER A 1 0.89 -14.53 11.83
CA SER A 1 1.13 -13.73 10.62
C SER A 1 2.13 -14.39 9.66
N ALA A 2 3.11 -15.17 10.14
CA ALA A 2 4.16 -15.82 9.33
C ALA A 2 3.73 -16.48 8.00
N LEU A 3 2.55 -17.13 7.95
CA LEU A 3 2.04 -17.72 6.71
C LEU A 3 1.73 -16.67 5.64
N ALA A 4 1.10 -15.55 6.01
CA ALA A 4 0.82 -14.45 5.10
C ALA A 4 2.12 -13.76 4.68
N GLU A 5 3.00 -13.48 5.65
CA GLU A 5 4.28 -12.81 5.42
C GLU A 5 5.16 -13.58 4.44
N ALA A 6 5.13 -14.92 4.49
CA ALA A 6 5.91 -15.76 3.59
C ALA A 6 5.65 -15.45 2.11
N SER A 7 4.40 -15.20 1.70
CA SER A 7 4.03 -14.81 0.33
C SER A 7 3.98 -13.30 0.12
N GLY A 8 4.47 -12.48 1.07
CA GLY A 8 4.43 -11.02 0.98
C GLY A 8 3.09 -10.40 1.37
N GLY A 9 2.26 -11.12 2.12
CA GLY A 9 0.99 -10.63 2.63
C GLY A 9 1.04 -10.18 4.08
N VAL A 10 -0.05 -9.55 4.51
CA VAL A 10 -0.30 -9.09 5.88
C VAL A 10 -1.66 -9.60 6.36
N VAL A 11 -1.86 -9.58 7.67
CA VAL A 11 -3.14 -9.91 8.31
C VAL A 11 -3.76 -8.63 8.83
N GLN A 12 -4.98 -8.32 8.37
CA GLN A 12 -5.72 -7.11 8.74
C GLN A 12 -7.00 -7.50 9.49
N SER A 13 -7.23 -6.90 10.66
CA SER A 13 -8.51 -7.03 11.37
C SER A 13 -9.60 -6.24 10.66
N ASP A 14 -10.82 -6.77 10.67
CA ASP A 14 -11.99 -6.00 10.26
C ASP A 14 -12.29 -4.91 11.31
N PRO A 15 -12.61 -3.66 10.92
CA PRO A 15 -12.84 -2.58 11.86
C PRO A 15 -14.13 -2.73 12.69
N ALA A 16 -15.06 -3.60 12.30
CA ALA A 16 -16.34 -3.75 12.99
C ALA A 16 -16.75 -5.21 13.25
N ALA A 17 -16.46 -6.12 12.32
CA ALA A 17 -16.79 -7.53 12.45
C ALA A 17 -15.72 -8.30 13.24
N LEU A 18 -16.11 -9.40 13.88
CA LEU A 18 -15.17 -10.38 14.44
C LEU A 18 -14.55 -11.22 13.31
N ALA A 19 -13.79 -10.57 12.44
CA ALA A 19 -13.19 -11.15 11.25
C ALA A 19 -11.77 -10.61 11.04
N MET A 20 -10.95 -11.40 10.34
CA MET A 20 -9.64 -11.00 9.86
C MET A 20 -9.50 -11.38 8.39
N ARG A 21 -8.71 -10.62 7.65
CA ARG A 21 -8.44 -10.82 6.23
C ARG A 21 -6.94 -10.96 6.02
N VAL A 22 -6.56 -11.83 5.09
CA VAL A 22 -5.19 -11.91 4.59
C VAL A 22 -5.16 -11.20 3.24
N ARG A 23 -4.29 -10.20 3.09
CA ARG A 23 -4.13 -9.41 1.87
C ARG A 23 -2.66 -9.36 1.48
N ALA A 24 -2.34 -9.17 0.20
CA ALA A 24 -0.99 -8.80 -0.20
C ALA A 24 -0.61 -7.45 0.44
N ALA A 25 0.67 -7.25 0.77
CA ALA A 25 1.15 -5.95 1.26
C ALA A 25 0.97 -4.85 0.19
N TYR A 26 1.00 -5.22 -1.09
CA TYR A 26 0.53 -4.43 -2.21
C TYR A 26 -0.64 -5.16 -2.89
N PRO A 27 -1.90 -4.84 -2.53
CA PRO A 27 -3.08 -5.42 -3.17
C PRO A 27 -3.10 -5.21 -4.69
N ALA A 28 -2.69 -4.01 -5.12
CA ALA A 28 -2.33 -3.69 -6.50
C ALA A 28 -0.89 -3.17 -6.52
N SER A 29 -0.13 -3.52 -7.56
CA SER A 29 1.24 -3.03 -7.71
C SER A 29 1.26 -1.56 -8.13
N PRO A 30 2.26 -0.75 -7.73
CA PRO A 30 2.31 0.68 -8.06
C PRO A 30 2.16 1.00 -9.55
N TRP A 31 2.78 0.20 -10.41
CA TRP A 31 2.69 0.34 -11.88
C TRP A 31 1.29 0.07 -12.47
N ASP A 32 0.34 -0.43 -11.67
CA ASP A 32 -1.05 -0.67 -12.09
C ASP A 32 -2.04 0.30 -11.41
N TRP A 33 -1.60 1.11 -10.43
CA TRP A 33 -2.49 1.94 -9.59
C TRP A 33 -3.38 2.87 -10.40
N ARG A 34 -2.83 3.55 -11.42
CA ARG A 34 -3.59 4.48 -12.29
C ARG A 34 -4.76 3.85 -13.06
N THR A 35 -4.76 2.53 -13.20
CA THR A 35 -5.82 1.77 -13.89
C THR A 35 -6.64 0.91 -12.94
N THR A 36 -6.24 0.85 -11.67
CA THR A 36 -6.93 0.12 -10.63
C THR A 36 -8.01 1.02 -10.05
N GLN A 37 -9.21 0.48 -9.83
CA GLN A 37 -10.27 1.25 -9.16
C GLN A 37 -9.80 1.62 -7.75
N PRO A 38 -9.77 2.92 -7.38
CA PRO A 38 -9.39 3.32 -6.04
C PRO A 38 -10.47 2.91 -5.03
N ASP A 39 -10.03 2.56 -3.82
CA ASP A 39 -10.93 2.34 -2.68
C ASP A 39 -11.57 3.67 -2.23
N HIS A 40 -10.85 4.78 -2.36
CA HIS A 40 -11.33 6.13 -2.03
C HIS A 40 -10.85 7.18 -3.03
N VAL A 41 -11.69 8.18 -3.27
CA VAL A 41 -11.33 9.41 -3.99
C VAL A 41 -11.32 10.55 -2.99
N LEU A 42 -10.16 11.16 -2.78
CA LEU A 42 -9.94 12.26 -1.84
C LEU A 42 -9.75 13.55 -2.64
N GLN A 43 -10.53 14.57 -2.31
CA GLN A 43 -10.36 15.90 -2.91
C GLN A 43 -9.33 16.69 -2.11
N GLU A 44 -8.43 17.38 -2.80
CA GLU A 44 -7.41 18.22 -2.15
C GLU A 44 -8.04 19.36 -1.32
N ASP A 45 -9.23 19.84 -1.69
CA ASP A 45 -9.93 20.94 -1.02
C ASP A 45 -10.41 20.61 0.41
N ILE A 46 -10.49 19.33 0.78
CA ILE A 46 -10.80 18.88 2.14
C ILE A 46 -9.56 18.54 2.97
N VAL A 47 -8.36 18.67 2.40
CA VAL A 47 -7.09 18.46 3.12
C VAL A 47 -6.83 19.64 4.04
N LEU A 48 -6.72 19.35 5.34
CA LEU A 48 -6.44 20.34 6.38
C LEU A 48 -4.94 20.59 6.51
N THR A 49 -4.14 19.52 6.45
CA THR A 49 -2.69 19.60 6.46
C THR A 49 -2.11 18.52 5.57
N GLU A 50 -1.02 18.87 4.88
CA GLU A 50 -0.20 17.94 4.11
C GLU A 50 1.25 18.05 4.56
N SER A 51 1.92 16.91 4.68
CA SER A 51 3.37 16.87 4.77
C SER A 51 3.93 15.73 3.93
N LEU A 52 5.13 15.93 3.41
CA LEU A 52 5.74 15.00 2.47
C LEU A 52 7.16 14.67 2.90
N GLN A 53 7.48 13.38 2.91
CA GLN A 53 8.81 12.86 3.13
C GLN A 53 9.24 11.97 1.96
N MET A 54 10.22 12.42 1.19
CA MET A 54 10.82 11.62 0.12
C MET A 54 11.48 10.35 0.68
N ARG A 55 11.23 9.23 0.02
CA ARG A 55 11.85 7.92 0.27
C ARG A 55 12.21 7.35 -1.09
N SER A 56 13.45 6.89 -1.27
CA SER A 56 13.84 6.36 -2.58
C SER A 56 14.57 5.05 -2.40
N ALA A 57 14.21 4.09 -3.23
CA ALA A 57 14.89 2.82 -3.38
C ALA A 57 15.45 2.72 -4.81
N PRO A 58 16.53 1.96 -5.04
CA PRO A 58 16.92 1.63 -6.40
C PRO A 58 15.75 1.04 -7.19
N LEU A 59 15.74 1.28 -8.49
CA LEU A 59 14.68 0.81 -9.38
C LEU A 59 14.83 -0.70 -9.67
N TYR A 60 14.77 -1.53 -8.62
CA TYR A 60 14.99 -2.98 -8.67
C TYR A 60 14.00 -3.65 -9.61
N ASP A 61 14.49 -4.42 -10.57
CA ASP A 61 13.65 -5.08 -11.58
C ASP A 61 13.59 -6.60 -11.40
N ALA A 62 14.38 -7.17 -10.48
CA ALA A 62 14.40 -8.59 -10.16
C ALA A 62 14.65 -8.89 -8.68
N VAL A 63 14.24 -10.07 -8.24
CA VAL A 63 14.55 -10.60 -6.89
C VAL A 63 14.58 -12.12 -6.93
N VAL A 64 15.44 -12.73 -6.11
CA VAL A 64 15.43 -14.18 -5.87
C VAL A 64 14.66 -14.46 -4.58
N VAL A 65 13.71 -15.38 -4.64
CA VAL A 65 12.93 -15.86 -3.50
C VAL A 65 13.18 -17.36 -3.34
N THR A 66 13.66 -17.79 -2.17
CA THR A 66 14.06 -19.18 -1.93
C THR A 66 13.26 -19.84 -0.82
N GLY A 67 12.64 -20.98 -1.14
CA GLY A 67 12.09 -21.91 -0.18
C GLY A 67 13.15 -22.74 0.53
N GLU A 68 13.12 -22.79 1.86
CA GLU A 68 14.16 -23.47 2.66
C GLU A 68 13.80 -24.89 3.10
N LEU A 69 12.56 -25.34 2.85
CA LEU A 69 12.10 -26.66 3.28
C LEU A 69 12.78 -27.77 2.46
N ALA A 70 13.59 -28.61 3.12
CA ALA A 70 14.33 -29.67 2.45
C ALA A 70 13.42 -30.58 1.59
N GLY A 71 13.77 -30.71 0.31
CA GLY A 71 13.03 -31.52 -0.67
C GLY A 71 11.67 -30.98 -1.10
N LYS A 72 11.24 -29.81 -0.61
CA LYS A 72 9.92 -29.21 -0.89
C LYS A 72 9.96 -27.71 -1.19
N GLY A 73 11.04 -27.02 -0.84
CA GLY A 73 11.23 -25.59 -1.08
C GLY A 73 11.40 -25.29 -2.56
N VAL A 74 10.91 -24.13 -2.98
CA VAL A 74 11.01 -23.66 -4.36
C VAL A 74 11.84 -22.38 -4.42
N THR A 75 12.80 -22.31 -5.34
CA THR A 75 13.52 -21.08 -5.66
C THR A 75 12.95 -20.45 -6.93
N CYS A 76 12.58 -19.18 -6.84
CA CYS A 76 12.06 -18.38 -7.94
C CYS A 76 12.98 -17.20 -8.21
N LYS A 77 13.32 -16.96 -9.48
CA LYS A 77 13.77 -15.64 -9.94
C LYS A 77 12.52 -14.90 -10.41
N VAL A 78 12.14 -13.85 -9.69
CA VAL A 78 10.99 -12.99 -10.02
C VAL A 78 11.52 -11.72 -10.68
N ARG A 79 10.80 -11.23 -11.68
CA ARG A 79 11.15 -10.04 -12.46
C ARG A 79 9.89 -9.22 -12.74
N LYS A 80 9.98 -7.88 -12.73
CA LYS A 80 8.87 -7.04 -13.21
C LYS A 80 8.67 -7.27 -14.71
N SER A 81 7.42 -7.39 -15.14
CA SER A 81 7.09 -7.57 -16.56
C SER A 81 7.58 -6.38 -17.38
N GLY A 82 8.05 -6.63 -18.61
CA GLY A 82 8.55 -5.59 -19.51
C GLY A 82 9.97 -5.08 -19.24
N GLU A 83 10.59 -5.39 -18.09
CA GLU A 83 11.95 -4.93 -17.74
C GLU A 83 13.00 -6.02 -17.93
N GLU A 84 14.30 -5.69 -17.92
CA GLU A 84 15.38 -6.63 -18.26
C GLU A 84 15.68 -7.66 -17.14
N GLY A 85 15.56 -7.28 -15.87
CA GLY A 85 15.80 -8.17 -14.73
C GLY A 85 17.27 -8.28 -14.35
N ARG A 86 17.94 -7.13 -14.32
CA ARG A 86 19.38 -6.97 -14.06
C ARG A 86 19.70 -6.44 -12.67
N LEU A 87 18.88 -5.53 -12.13
CA LEU A 87 19.11 -4.90 -10.83
C LEU A 87 18.30 -5.63 -9.76
N PHE A 88 18.98 -6.44 -8.97
CA PHE A 88 18.34 -7.29 -7.97
C PHE A 88 18.10 -6.56 -6.65
N ALA A 89 16.88 -6.67 -6.13
CA ALA A 89 16.60 -6.43 -4.72
C ALA A 89 17.26 -7.52 -3.86
N GLN A 90 17.32 -7.29 -2.54
CA GLN A 90 17.86 -8.27 -1.61
C GLN A 90 17.12 -9.61 -1.72
N GLN A 91 17.88 -10.70 -1.88
CA GLN A 91 17.31 -12.05 -1.88
C GLN A 91 16.60 -12.32 -0.54
N VAL A 92 15.44 -12.97 -0.62
CA VAL A 92 14.68 -13.40 0.55
C VAL A 92 14.52 -14.91 0.58
N SER A 93 14.40 -15.47 1.78
CA SER A 93 14.14 -16.88 1.97
C SER A 93 13.08 -17.12 3.04
N SER A 94 12.39 -18.26 2.94
CA SER A 94 11.40 -18.67 3.94
C SER A 94 11.15 -20.18 3.84
N PRO A 95 10.98 -20.90 4.97
CA PRO A 95 10.64 -22.32 4.94
C PRO A 95 9.22 -22.59 4.41
N LEU A 96 8.38 -21.55 4.28
CA LEU A 96 6.99 -21.67 3.86
C LEU A 96 6.78 -21.48 2.34
N ILE A 97 7.82 -21.07 1.60
CA ILE A 97 7.77 -21.01 0.13
C ILE A 97 7.99 -22.43 -0.43
N THR A 98 6.88 -23.15 -0.65
CA THR A 98 6.87 -24.53 -1.15
C THR A 98 6.24 -24.67 -2.54
N VAL A 99 5.67 -23.58 -3.07
CA VAL A 99 5.08 -23.54 -4.41
C VAL A 99 5.54 -22.29 -5.16
N PRO A 100 5.69 -22.35 -6.51
CA PRO A 100 6.13 -21.20 -7.29
C PRO A 100 5.25 -19.96 -7.14
N ALA A 101 3.93 -20.13 -7.03
CA ALA A 101 2.99 -19.02 -6.89
C ALA A 101 3.27 -18.17 -5.63
N ALA A 102 3.61 -18.80 -4.50
CA ALA A 102 3.96 -18.07 -3.28
C ALA A 102 5.27 -17.30 -3.43
N GLY A 103 6.27 -17.89 -4.11
CA GLY A 103 7.53 -17.22 -4.41
C GLY A 103 7.35 -16.05 -5.38
N ALA A 104 6.49 -16.21 -6.39
CA ALA A 104 6.13 -15.16 -7.35
C ALA A 104 5.44 -13.98 -6.65
N GLU A 105 4.44 -14.22 -5.80
CA GLU A 105 3.75 -13.16 -5.05
C GLU A 105 4.69 -12.45 -4.07
N ARG A 106 5.54 -13.19 -3.35
CA ARG A 106 6.55 -12.59 -2.46
C ARG A 106 7.48 -11.67 -3.26
N GLY A 107 7.96 -12.13 -4.41
CA GLY A 107 8.83 -11.34 -5.27
C GLY A 107 8.13 -10.11 -5.86
N ARG A 108 6.86 -10.24 -6.29
CA ARG A 108 6.06 -9.12 -6.80
C ARG A 108 5.93 -8.02 -5.74
N ASN A 109 5.58 -8.37 -4.50
CA ASN A 109 5.46 -7.40 -3.41
C ASN A 109 6.80 -6.70 -3.12
N ILE A 110 7.93 -7.43 -3.12
CA ILE A 110 9.25 -6.82 -2.92
C ILE A 110 9.58 -5.80 -4.02
N LEU A 111 9.24 -6.12 -5.27
CA LEU A 111 9.48 -5.23 -6.39
C LEU A 111 8.54 -4.02 -6.42
N CYS A 112 7.48 -3.98 -5.59
CA CYS A 112 6.64 -2.80 -5.48
C CYS A 112 7.34 -1.67 -4.71
N ASP A 113 8.21 -1.98 -3.74
CA ASP A 113 9.00 -0.97 -3.02
C ASP A 113 10.29 -0.64 -3.79
N ARG A 114 10.15 0.17 -4.84
CA ARG A 114 11.25 0.61 -5.70
C ARG A 114 11.07 2.06 -6.18
N GLY A 115 12.15 2.63 -6.70
CA GLY A 115 12.10 3.90 -7.42
C GLY A 115 11.96 5.12 -6.51
N GLU A 116 11.58 6.23 -7.12
CA GLU A 116 11.32 7.48 -6.43
C GLU A 116 9.91 7.47 -5.82
N GLN A 117 9.83 7.66 -4.50
CA GLN A 117 8.60 7.60 -3.74
C GLN A 117 8.54 8.71 -2.69
N ALA A 118 7.37 8.88 -2.08
CA ALA A 118 7.21 9.66 -0.86
C ALA A 118 6.19 9.01 0.07
N ALA A 119 6.36 9.25 1.36
CA ALA A 119 5.28 9.16 2.32
C ALA A 119 4.62 10.54 2.45
N VAL A 120 3.33 10.60 2.15
CA VAL A 120 2.52 11.81 2.17
C VAL A 120 1.51 11.69 3.30
N ASP A 121 1.67 12.47 4.36
CA ASP A 121 0.70 12.54 5.45
C ASP A 121 -0.38 13.55 5.09
N LEU A 122 -1.62 13.08 4.95
CA LEU A 122 -2.80 13.91 4.69
C LEU A 122 -3.73 13.85 5.90
N THR A 123 -4.00 15.01 6.50
CA THR A 123 -5.05 15.14 7.53
C THR A 123 -6.32 15.66 6.88
N VAL A 124 -7.41 14.90 7.05
CA VAL A 124 -8.74 15.22 6.50
C VAL A 124 -9.82 15.02 7.57
N PRO A 125 -10.97 15.70 7.47
CA PRO A 125 -12.13 15.37 8.28
C PRO A 125 -12.58 13.92 8.05
N LEU A 126 -12.98 13.22 9.11
CA LEU A 126 -13.59 11.90 9.00
C LEU A 126 -15.12 12.05 8.85
N PHE A 127 -15.62 11.93 7.62
CA PHE A 127 -17.05 12.07 7.35
C PHE A 127 -17.82 10.79 7.70
N ALA A 128 -18.97 10.97 8.35
CA ALA A 128 -19.87 9.88 8.69
C ALA A 128 -20.68 9.45 7.46
N LYS A 129 -21.01 8.16 7.36
CA LYS A 129 -21.89 7.65 6.32
C LYS A 129 -23.35 8.13 6.54
N PRO A 130 -24.12 8.38 5.46
CA PRO A 130 -23.74 8.26 4.05
C PRO A 130 -22.86 9.43 3.59
N LEU A 131 -21.84 9.11 2.79
CA LEU A 131 -20.94 10.11 2.20
C LEU A 131 -21.63 10.86 1.06
N LYS A 132 -21.39 12.17 0.98
CA LYS A 132 -21.71 12.99 -0.20
C LYS A 132 -20.53 12.98 -1.18
N ALA A 133 -20.78 13.46 -2.39
CA ALA A 133 -19.71 13.68 -3.36
C ALA A 133 -18.64 14.61 -2.76
N GLY A 134 -17.37 14.19 -2.85
CA GLY A 134 -16.23 14.90 -2.28
C GLY A 134 -15.94 14.61 -0.80
N GLU A 135 -16.83 13.91 -0.08
CA GLU A 135 -16.57 13.48 1.29
C GLU A 135 -15.84 12.13 1.31
N VAL A 136 -14.82 12.00 2.16
CA VAL A 136 -14.06 10.76 2.37
C VAL A 136 -14.40 10.12 3.72
N GLY A 137 -14.67 8.82 3.70
CA GLY A 137 -14.93 8.04 4.91
C GLY A 137 -13.63 7.58 5.58
N LEU A 138 -13.74 6.56 6.44
CA LEU A 138 -12.59 5.92 7.08
C LEU A 138 -11.66 5.30 6.01
N LEU A 139 -10.43 5.79 5.93
CA LEU A 139 -9.35 5.17 5.17
C LEU A 139 -8.74 4.02 5.98
N LEU A 140 -8.49 2.87 5.38
CA LEU A 140 -7.81 1.75 6.06
C LEU A 140 -6.43 1.51 5.45
N PRO A 141 -5.49 0.93 6.23
CA PRO A 141 -4.24 0.44 5.65
C PRO A 141 -4.52 -0.48 4.46
N LEU A 142 -3.67 -0.34 3.43
CA LEU A 142 -3.75 -0.99 2.12
C LEU A 142 -4.86 -0.50 1.19
N ASP A 143 -5.66 0.48 1.59
CA ASP A 143 -6.59 1.11 0.66
C ASP A 143 -5.81 1.93 -0.38
N LEU A 144 -6.21 1.79 -1.64
CA LEU A 144 -5.72 2.63 -2.73
C LEU A 144 -6.54 3.93 -2.75
N VAL A 145 -5.86 5.06 -2.67
CA VAL A 145 -6.47 6.40 -2.64
C VAL A 145 -6.08 7.15 -3.90
N GLU A 146 -7.08 7.62 -4.64
CA GLU A 146 -6.91 8.62 -5.69
C GLU A 146 -7.06 10.00 -5.06
N VAL A 147 -6.03 10.83 -5.16
CA VAL A 147 -6.05 12.21 -4.67
C VAL A 147 -6.20 13.14 -5.86
N VAL A 148 -7.29 13.91 -5.86
CA VAL A 148 -7.66 14.83 -6.95
C VAL A 148 -7.42 16.26 -6.49
N GLY A 149 -6.44 16.91 -7.10
CA GLY A 149 -6.07 18.29 -6.83
C GLY A 149 -6.18 19.19 -8.06
N ALA A 150 -5.96 20.49 -7.86
CA ALA A 150 -6.01 21.48 -8.93
C ALA A 150 -4.88 21.27 -9.97
N ASP A 151 -3.72 20.80 -9.51
CA ASP A 151 -2.52 20.59 -10.33
C ASP A 151 -2.45 19.18 -10.95
N GLY A 152 -3.41 18.31 -10.63
CA GLY A 152 -3.50 16.98 -11.20
C GLY A 152 -4.03 15.93 -10.23
N THR A 153 -4.04 14.68 -10.69
CA THR A 153 -4.47 13.51 -9.93
C THR A 153 -3.27 12.60 -9.70
N TRP A 154 -3.13 12.10 -8.48
CA TRP A 154 -2.12 11.10 -8.14
C TRP A 154 -2.73 9.97 -7.30
N HIS A 155 -2.04 8.84 -7.25
CA HIS A 155 -2.48 7.66 -6.50
C HIS A 155 -1.49 7.32 -5.40
N GLY A 156 -1.99 6.87 -4.26
CA GLY A 156 -1.16 6.34 -3.19
C GLY A 156 -1.86 5.25 -2.40
N GLN A 157 -1.07 4.35 -1.82
CA GLN A 157 -1.57 3.32 -0.92
C GLN A 157 -1.46 3.81 0.52
N CYS A 158 -2.52 3.65 1.30
CA CYS A 158 -2.51 3.99 2.73
C CYS A 158 -1.61 3.00 3.50
N GLU A 159 -0.49 3.49 4.04
CA GLU A 159 0.42 2.72 4.90
C GLU A 159 -0.09 2.68 6.35
N SER A 160 -0.60 3.83 6.81
CA SER A 160 -0.98 4.02 8.20
C SER A 160 -2.11 5.03 8.36
N LEU A 161 -2.87 4.89 9.44
CA LEU A 161 -3.95 5.79 9.81
C LEU A 161 -3.89 6.12 11.30
N ARG A 162 -4.11 7.40 11.62
CA ARG A 162 -4.45 7.87 12.97
C ARG A 162 -5.78 8.60 12.93
N ILE A 163 -6.62 8.36 13.94
CA ILE A 163 -7.87 9.12 14.15
C ILE A 163 -7.71 9.94 15.41
N GLU A 164 -8.02 11.23 15.32
CA GLU A 164 -7.98 12.16 16.44
C GLU A 164 -9.37 12.77 16.63
N VAL A 165 -9.80 12.83 17.90
CA VAL A 165 -11.09 13.39 18.29
C VAL A 165 -10.84 14.54 19.25
N SER A 166 -11.30 15.72 18.85
CA SER A 166 -11.33 16.93 19.66
C SER A 166 -12.77 17.27 19.97
N ALA A 167 -13.10 17.53 21.23
CA ALA A 167 -14.45 17.90 21.63
C ALA A 167 -14.40 19.06 22.63
N ASP A 168 -15.22 20.08 22.39
CA ASP A 168 -15.52 21.15 23.35
C ASP A 168 -17.04 21.29 23.57
N ASP A 169 -17.46 22.27 24.38
CA ASP A 169 -18.87 22.50 24.69
C ASP A 169 -19.73 22.89 23.46
N ARG A 170 -19.12 23.15 22.30
CA ARG A 170 -19.78 23.65 21.08
C ARG A 170 -19.69 22.69 19.90
N ALA A 171 -18.63 21.87 19.81
CA ALA A 171 -18.40 21.01 18.67
C ALA A 171 -17.60 19.75 19.02
N VAL A 172 -17.82 18.70 18.23
CA VAL A 172 -16.95 17.53 18.13
C VAL A 172 -16.33 17.53 16.74
N VAL A 173 -15.00 17.53 16.69
CA VAL A 173 -14.19 17.46 15.48
C VAL A 173 -13.52 16.09 15.45
N ILE A 174 -13.68 15.39 14.34
CA ILE A 174 -13.06 14.09 14.11
C ILE A 174 -12.23 14.20 12.84
N GLU A 175 -10.93 14.01 12.98
CA GLU A 175 -9.97 14.06 11.90
C GLU A 175 -9.26 12.71 11.78
N GLN A 176 -8.84 12.38 10.57
CA GLN A 176 -7.96 11.26 10.32
C GLN A 176 -6.72 11.76 9.58
N THR A 177 -5.55 11.31 10.02
CA THR A 177 -4.30 11.48 9.30
C THR A 177 -3.94 10.15 8.67
N ALA A 178 -3.90 10.10 7.34
CA ALA A 178 -3.46 8.94 6.58
C ALA A 178 -2.07 9.20 6.00
N THR A 179 -1.15 8.26 6.20
CA THR A 179 0.14 8.24 5.50
C THR A 179 -0.04 7.47 4.20
N LEU A 180 0.09 8.14 3.06
CA LEU A 180 0.00 7.54 1.74
C LEU A 180 1.39 7.33 1.15
N GLU A 181 1.71 6.11 0.73
CA GLU A 181 2.85 5.80 -0.12
C GLU A 181 2.52 6.24 -1.55
N ARG A 182 3.27 7.22 -2.06
CA ARG A 182 3.17 7.72 -3.44
C ARG A 182 4.39 7.30 -4.24
N HIS A 183 4.18 6.89 -5.49
CA HIS A 183 5.25 6.51 -6.43
C HIS A 183 5.33 7.51 -7.57
N TYR A 184 6.51 8.13 -7.77
CA TYR A 184 6.77 9.06 -8.88
C TYR A 184 7.34 8.37 -10.11
N THR A 185 7.96 7.20 -9.96
CA THR A 185 8.51 6.45 -11.11
C THR A 185 7.49 5.49 -11.71
N ASP A 186 6.76 4.76 -10.86
CA ASP A 186 5.84 3.71 -11.30
C ASP A 186 4.37 4.17 -11.37
N ALA A 187 3.96 5.24 -10.66
CA ALA A 187 2.53 5.60 -10.53
C ALA A 187 2.17 7.08 -10.75
N ASP A 188 3.08 7.92 -11.26
CA ASP A 188 2.81 9.30 -11.67
C ASP A 188 2.16 9.38 -13.07
#